data_AF-A0AAW1U257-F1
#
_entry.id   AF-A0AAW1U257-F1
#
_cell.length_a   1.000
_cell.length_b   1.000
_cell.length_c   1.000
_cell.angle_alpha   90.00
_cell.angle_beta   90.00
_cell.angle_gamma   90.00
#
_symmetry.space_group_name_H-M   'P 1'
#
loop_
_entity.id
_entity.type
_entity.pdbx_description
1 polymer ?
#
loop_
_entity_poly.entity_id
_entity_poly.type
_entity_poly.pdbx_seq_one_letter_code
_entity_poly.pdbx_strand_id
1 'polypeptide(L)'
;MTWGFVTCGPNEALVISGCCYSKPLLVPGGRAFIWPAVQQIQRISLNTMTLIVDSPTVYTSQGVPISVTGIAQVKIQGQNEEMLLAACEQFLGKPEAEIQHIALVTLEGHQRAIMGSMTVEEIYKDP
;
A
#
# COMPACT_ATOMS: atom_id res chain seq x y z
N MET A 1 13.25 25.84 -6.04
CA MET A 1 11.79 25.70 -5.93
C MET A 1 11.17 26.30 -7.19
N THR A 2 10.92 25.47 -8.19
CA THR A 2 10.50 25.92 -9.53
C THR A 2 8.99 26.04 -9.59
N TRP A 3 8.49 27.27 -9.80
CA TRP A 3 7.15 27.50 -10.32
C TRP A 3 6.97 26.80 -11.66
N GLY A 4 5.86 26.10 -11.88
CA GLY A 4 5.56 25.54 -13.19
C GLY A 4 4.75 24.25 -13.17
N PHE A 5 4.76 23.58 -14.33
CA PHE A 5 4.13 22.28 -14.49
C PHE A 5 5.01 21.19 -13.87
N VAL A 6 4.42 20.42 -12.97
CA VAL A 6 5.03 19.19 -12.46
C VAL A 6 4.33 18.03 -13.14
N THR A 7 5.13 17.14 -13.72
CA THR A 7 4.64 15.90 -14.33
C THR A 7 4.87 14.73 -13.38
N CYS A 8 4.01 13.72 -13.50
CA CYS A 8 4.15 12.42 -12.86
C CYS A 8 4.03 11.31 -13.92
N GLY A 9 4.80 10.25 -13.73
CA GLY A 9 4.67 9.05 -14.54
C GLY A 9 3.33 8.35 -14.30
N PRO A 10 2.91 7.42 -15.18
CA PRO A 10 1.67 6.65 -14.99
C PRO A 10 1.68 5.77 -13.73
N ASN A 11 2.86 5.51 -13.16
CA ASN A 11 3.05 4.74 -11.94
C ASN A 11 3.21 5.61 -10.68
N GLU A 12 2.89 6.90 -10.74
CA GLU A 12 2.96 7.82 -9.61
C GLU A 12 1.68 8.67 -9.55
N ALA A 13 1.24 9.01 -8.35
CA ALA A 13 0.22 10.01 -8.14
C ALA A 13 0.81 11.25 -7.45
N LEU A 14 0.38 12.43 -7.93
CA LEU A 14 0.64 13.69 -7.25
C LEU A 14 -0.47 13.94 -6.23
N VAL A 15 -0.06 14.36 -5.04
CA VAL A 15 -0.94 14.84 -3.98
C VAL A 15 -0.62 16.30 -3.76
N ILE A 16 -1.60 17.17 -4.04
CA ILE A 16 -1.43 18.61 -3.94
C ILE A 16 -2.35 19.13 -2.84
N SER A 17 -1.76 19.77 -1.84
CA SER A 17 -2.47 20.38 -0.71
C SER A 17 -2.11 21.87 -0.59
N GLY A 18 -3.01 22.71 -0.06
CA GLY A 18 -2.73 24.15 0.10
C GLY A 18 -3.96 25.06 0.13
N CYS A 19 -3.70 26.37 0.11
CA CYS A 19 -4.67 27.45 0.42
C CYS A 19 -5.97 27.45 -0.42
N CYS A 20 -5.95 26.91 -1.64
CA CYS A 20 -7.10 26.96 -2.55
C CYS A 20 -7.87 25.64 -2.65
N TYR A 21 -7.48 24.61 -1.88
CA TYR A 21 -8.08 23.28 -1.96
C TYR A 21 -8.58 22.84 -0.58
N SER A 22 -9.90 22.75 -0.41
CA SER A 22 -10.50 22.19 0.82
C SER A 22 -10.27 20.69 0.97
N LYS A 23 -10.06 19.98 -0.16
CA LYS A 23 -9.65 18.57 -0.21
C LYS A 23 -8.37 18.46 -1.04
N PRO A 24 -7.41 17.59 -0.68
CA PRO A 24 -6.20 17.41 -1.47
C PRO A 24 -6.55 16.99 -2.90
N LEU A 25 -5.95 17.65 -3.88
CA LEU A 25 -6.11 17.29 -5.28
C LEU A 25 -5.20 16.10 -5.60
N LEU A 26 -5.81 15.01 -6.04
CA LEU A 26 -5.12 13.77 -6.40
C LEU A 26 -5.04 13.67 -7.93
N VAL A 27 -3.83 13.54 -8.46
CA VAL A 27 -3.60 13.42 -9.91
C VAL A 27 -2.79 12.14 -10.19
N PRO A 28 -3.47 11.01 -10.46
CA PRO A 28 -2.83 9.75 -10.81
C PRO A 28 -2.33 9.78 -12.25
N GLY A 29 -1.01 9.93 -12.44
CA GLY A 29 -0.41 10.14 -13.75
C GLY A 29 -0.77 11.48 -14.40
N GLY A 30 0.14 12.01 -15.22
CA GLY A 30 -0.10 13.23 -16.00
C GLY A 30 0.65 14.45 -15.49
N ARG A 31 -0.04 15.59 -15.39
CA ARG A 31 0.57 16.90 -15.09
C ARG A 31 -0.35 17.79 -14.27
N ALA A 32 0.24 18.57 -13.37
CA ALA A 32 -0.45 19.60 -12.62
C ALA A 32 0.37 20.89 -12.60
N PHE A 33 -0.31 22.03 -12.58
CA PHE A 33 0.32 23.34 -12.40
C PHE A 33 0.35 23.68 -10.92
N ILE A 34 1.53 24.02 -10.38
CA ILE A 34 1.67 24.30 -8.95
C ILE A 34 2.34 25.64 -8.69
N TRP A 35 1.77 26.35 -7.72
CA TRP A 35 2.28 27.57 -7.12
C TRP A 35 2.99 27.27 -5.80
N PRO A 36 4.34 27.16 -5.78
CA PRO A 36 5.12 26.71 -4.62
C PRO A 36 5.06 27.61 -3.38
N ALA A 37 4.53 28.83 -3.48
CA ALA A 37 4.39 29.73 -2.32
C ALA A 37 3.18 29.39 -1.44
N VAL A 38 2.16 28.72 -1.99
CA VAL A 38 0.87 28.47 -1.32
C VAL A 38 0.41 27.00 -1.42
N GLN A 39 1.11 26.18 -2.20
CA GLN A 39 0.79 24.78 -2.44
C GLN A 39 1.98 23.87 -2.10
N GLN A 40 1.68 22.76 -1.43
CA GLN A 40 2.60 21.66 -1.13
C GLN A 40 2.40 20.54 -2.15
N ILE A 41 3.50 19.93 -2.58
CA ILE A 41 3.50 18.81 -3.53
C ILE A 41 4.08 17.61 -2.83
N GLN A 42 3.34 16.51 -2.85
CA GLN A 42 3.83 15.22 -2.42
C GLN A 42 3.57 14.19 -3.52
N ARG A 43 4.39 13.15 -3.55
CA ARG A 43 4.32 12.07 -4.54
C ARG A 43 4.11 10.76 -3.81
N ILE A 44 3.24 9.91 -4.36
CA ILE A 44 3.03 8.55 -3.90
C ILE A 44 3.25 7.59 -5.07
N SER A 45 4.04 6.54 -4.82
CA SER A 45 4.32 5.50 -5.81
C SER A 45 3.11 4.59 -5.94
N LEU A 46 2.70 4.30 -7.17
CA LEU A 46 1.66 3.33 -7.52
C LEU A 46 2.28 2.03 -8.06
N ASN A 47 3.57 1.82 -7.84
CA ASN A 47 4.24 0.58 -8.22
C ASN A 47 3.71 -0.61 -7.41
N THR A 48 3.76 -1.79 -8.03
CA THR A 48 3.51 -3.05 -7.32
C THR A 48 4.69 -3.35 -6.42
N MET A 49 4.43 -3.59 -5.14
CA MET A 49 5.39 -4.07 -4.16
C MET A 49 5.18 -5.57 -3.94
N THR A 50 6.29 -6.32 -3.90
CA THR A 50 6.26 -7.75 -3.59
C THR A 50 6.67 -7.92 -2.14
N LEU A 51 5.80 -8.54 -1.35
CA LEU A 51 5.99 -8.82 0.06
C LEU A 51 6.15 -10.32 0.24
N ILE A 52 7.18 -10.72 0.96
CA ILE A 52 7.37 -12.10 1.38
C ILE A 52 6.86 -12.17 2.82
N VAL A 53 5.81 -12.95 3.04
CA VAL A 53 5.20 -13.12 4.35
C VAL A 53 5.63 -14.49 4.86
N ASP A 54 6.41 -14.50 5.92
CA ASP A 54 6.88 -15.72 6.56
C ASP A 54 6.20 -15.88 7.91
N SER A 55 5.48 -16.99 8.08
CA SER A 55 4.76 -17.31 9.31
C SER A 55 5.38 -18.56 9.95
N PRO A 56 6.41 -18.39 10.79
CA PRO A 56 7.05 -19.51 11.47
C PRO A 56 6.15 -20.05 12.57
N THR A 57 5.92 -21.37 12.57
CA THR A 57 5.26 -22.10 13.67
C THR A 57 3.87 -21.58 14.00
N VAL A 58 2.94 -21.68 13.05
CA VAL A 58 1.51 -21.45 13.30
C VAL A 58 0.84 -22.80 13.57
N TYR A 59 -0.04 -22.84 14.57
CA TYR A 59 -0.82 -24.04 14.88
C TYR A 59 -2.14 -23.99 14.14
N THR A 60 -2.47 -25.09 13.45
CA THR A 60 -3.79 -25.28 12.84
C THR A 60 -4.86 -25.51 13.90
N SER A 61 -6.13 -25.53 13.49
CA SER A 61 -7.26 -25.86 14.37
C SER A 61 -7.11 -27.22 15.09
N GLN A 62 -6.35 -28.15 14.51
CA GLN A 62 -6.04 -29.49 15.06
C GLN A 62 -4.79 -29.49 15.98
N GLY A 63 -4.13 -28.35 16.17
CA GLY A 63 -2.92 -28.23 16.99
C GLY A 63 -1.63 -28.72 16.32
N VAL A 64 -1.63 -28.88 14.98
CA VAL A 64 -0.44 -29.29 14.23
C VAL A 64 0.39 -28.06 13.89
N PRO A 65 1.70 -28.02 14.25
CA PRO A 65 2.57 -26.91 13.90
C PRO A 65 2.94 -26.97 12.42
N ILE A 66 2.71 -25.88 11.71
CA ILE A 66 3.07 -25.71 10.29
C ILE A 66 3.85 -24.41 10.10
N SER A 67 4.73 -24.40 9.10
CA SER A 67 5.46 -23.21 8.67
C SER A 67 5.09 -22.93 7.22
N VAL A 68 4.67 -21.71 6.93
CA VAL A 68 4.20 -21.32 5.60
C VAL A 68 4.86 -20.01 5.20
N THR A 69 5.44 -20.03 4.00
CA THR A 69 6.00 -18.84 3.36
C THR A 69 5.13 -18.50 2.15
N GLY A 70 4.61 -17.28 2.13
CA GLY A 70 3.78 -16.74 1.05
C GLY A 70 4.45 -15.59 0.33
N ILE A 71 4.13 -15.42 -0.95
CA ILE A 71 4.50 -14.24 -1.74
C ILE A 71 3.21 -13.49 -2.05
N ALA A 72 3.11 -12.24 -1.59
CA ALA A 72 1.98 -11.36 -1.86
C ALA A 72 2.44 -10.18 -2.73
N GLN A 73 1.67 -9.86 -3.75
CA GLN A 73 1.86 -8.63 -4.52
C GLN A 73 0.79 -7.61 -4.11
N VAL A 74 1.22 -6.44 -3.66
CA VAL A 74 0.33 -5.36 -3.23
C VAL A 74 0.57 -4.14 -4.10
N LYS A 75 -0.49 -3.40 -4.42
CA LYS A 75 -0.41 -2.18 -5.21
C LYS A 75 -1.44 -1.18 -4.71
N ILE A 76 -1.08 0.10 -4.72
CA ILE A 76 -2.01 1.21 -4.46
C ILE A 76 -2.84 1.45 -5.74
N GLN A 77 -4.17 1.41 -5.61
CA GLN A 77 -5.06 1.75 -6.72
C GLN A 77 -5.06 3.27 -6.95
N GLY A 78 -4.58 3.69 -8.12
CA GLY A 78 -4.65 5.09 -8.54
C GLY A 78 -5.94 5.47 -9.29
N GLN A 79 -6.77 4.50 -9.71
CA GLN A 79 -8.01 4.78 -10.46
C GLN A 79 -9.18 5.18 -9.56
N ASN A 80 -9.22 4.66 -8.34
CA ASN A 80 -10.26 4.97 -7.37
C ASN A 80 -9.76 6.08 -6.43
N GLU A 81 -10.40 7.25 -6.50
CA GLU A 81 -10.01 8.43 -5.72
C GLU A 81 -10.13 8.21 -4.21
N GLU A 82 -11.15 7.49 -3.74
CA GLU A 82 -11.36 7.21 -2.31
C GLU A 82 -10.24 6.32 -1.75
N MET A 83 -9.89 5.27 -2.49
CA MET A 83 -8.80 4.36 -2.12
C MET A 83 -7.44 5.07 -2.15
N LEU A 84 -7.23 5.94 -3.15
CA LEU A 84 -6.01 6.73 -3.26
C LEU A 84 -5.91 7.73 -2.10
N LEU A 85 -7.02 8.35 -1.69
CA LEU A 85 -7.06 9.26 -0.56
C LEU A 85 -6.73 8.54 0.75
N ALA A 86 -7.32 7.36 1.00
CA ALA A 86 -6.99 6.54 2.16
C ALA A 86 -5.51 6.12 2.18
N ALA A 87 -4.96 5.74 1.01
CA ALA A 87 -3.54 5.43 0.88
C ALA A 87 -2.65 6.65 1.16
N CYS A 88 -3.08 7.86 0.75
CA CYS A 88 -2.38 9.09 1.09
C CYS A 88 -2.42 9.36 2.60
N GLU A 89 -3.57 9.21 3.26
CA GLU A 89 -3.66 9.41 4.71
C GLU A 89 -2.74 8.47 5.49
N GLN A 90 -2.57 7.23 5.02
CA GLN A 90 -1.76 6.22 5.71
C GLN A 90 -0.26 6.27 5.36
N PHE A 91 0.08 6.53 4.10
CA PHE A 91 1.43 6.31 3.56
C PHE A 91 2.16 7.57 3.10
N LEU A 92 1.48 8.72 2.98
CA LEU A 92 2.10 9.94 2.45
C LEU A 92 3.25 10.42 3.34
N GLY A 93 4.43 10.59 2.74
CA GLY A 93 5.64 11.01 3.46
C GLY A 93 6.40 9.87 4.15
N LYS A 94 5.89 8.64 4.16
CA LYS A 94 6.62 7.47 4.64
C LYS A 94 7.58 6.93 3.55
N PRO A 95 8.75 6.41 3.92
CA PRO A 95 9.62 5.72 2.98
C PRO A 95 8.98 4.39 2.52
N GLU A 96 9.31 3.95 1.32
CA GLU A 96 8.75 2.72 0.72
C GLU A 96 8.95 1.48 1.62
N ALA A 97 10.10 1.37 2.29
CA ALA A 97 10.38 0.29 3.23
C ALA A 97 9.40 0.25 4.42
N GLU A 98 8.95 1.40 4.91
CA GLU A 98 7.98 1.48 6.00
C GLU A 98 6.57 1.10 5.51
N ILE A 99 6.20 1.50 4.30
CA ILE A 99 4.93 1.11 3.67
C ILE A 99 4.88 -0.42 3.49
N GLN A 100 5.96 -1.00 2.97
CA GLN A 100 6.10 -2.46 2.82
C GLN A 100 6.00 -3.17 4.17
N HIS A 101 6.63 -2.63 5.21
CA HIS A 101 6.57 -3.19 6.56
C HIS A 101 5.15 -3.16 7.14
N ILE A 102 4.44 -2.04 7.02
CA ILE A 102 3.04 -1.90 7.50
C ILE A 102 2.14 -2.92 6.79
N ALA A 103 2.28 -3.06 5.46
CA ALA A 103 1.54 -4.03 4.67
C ALA A 103 1.89 -5.47 5.06
N LEU A 104 3.17 -5.77 5.28
CA LEU A 104 3.64 -7.10 5.71
C LEU A 104 3.03 -7.50 7.05
N VAL A 105 3.09 -6.62 8.06
CA VAL A 105 2.54 -6.90 9.40
C VAL A 105 1.03 -7.16 9.34
N THR A 106 0.32 -6.40 8.51
CA THR A 106 -1.14 -6.58 8.32
C THR A 106 -1.44 -7.93 7.67
N LEU A 107 -0.70 -8.29 6.61
CA LEU A 107 -0.85 -9.56 5.92
C LEU A 107 -0.46 -10.75 6.79
N GLU A 108 0.60 -10.65 7.58
CA GLU A 108 1.04 -11.70 8.52
C GLU A 108 -0.04 -11.96 9.58
N GLY A 109 -0.65 -10.89 10.12
CA GLY A 109 -1.77 -11.01 11.05
C GLY A 109 -2.97 -11.72 10.44
N HIS A 110 -3.35 -11.34 9.21
CA HIS A 110 -4.44 -11.99 8.48
C HIS A 110 -4.12 -13.45 8.15
N GLN A 111 -2.91 -13.75 7.66
CA GLN A 111 -2.46 -15.11 7.34
C GLN A 111 -2.54 -16.00 8.59
N ARG A 112 -2.00 -15.53 9.72
CA ARG A 112 -2.03 -16.26 11.00
C ARG A 112 -3.46 -16.53 11.46
N ALA A 113 -4.37 -15.56 11.32
CA ALA A 113 -5.77 -15.71 11.70
C ALA A 113 -6.49 -16.77 10.83
N ILE A 114 -6.28 -16.74 9.51
CA ILE A 114 -6.85 -17.71 8.58
C ILE A 114 -6.33 -19.12 8.89
N MET A 115 -5.01 -19.27 9.03
CA MET A 115 -4.37 -20.56 9.30
C MET A 115 -4.79 -21.18 10.64
N GLY A 116 -5.04 -20.37 11.67
CA GLY A 116 -5.55 -20.87 12.96
C GLY A 116 -6.96 -21.46 12.86
N SER A 117 -7.75 -21.05 11.88
CA SER A 117 -9.11 -21.54 11.66
C SER A 117 -9.23 -22.73 10.70
N MET A 118 -8.21 -22.97 9.87
CA MET A 118 -8.21 -24.06 8.87
C MET A 118 -7.70 -25.38 9.44
N THR A 119 -8.09 -26.48 8.80
CA THR A 119 -7.54 -27.84 9.03
C THR A 119 -6.29 -28.08 8.18
N VAL A 120 -5.48 -29.08 8.54
CA VAL A 120 -4.26 -29.41 7.77
C VAL A 120 -4.61 -29.86 6.36
N GLU A 121 -5.71 -30.60 6.23
CA GLU A 121 -6.21 -31.12 4.97
C GLU A 121 -6.66 -30.02 4.01
N GLU A 122 -7.30 -28.96 4.51
CA GLU A 122 -7.70 -27.80 3.71
C GLU A 122 -6.49 -27.01 3.21
N ILE A 123 -5.49 -26.81 4.07
CA ILE A 123 -4.23 -26.12 3.70
C ILE A 123 -3.47 -26.90 2.62
N TYR A 124 -3.53 -28.24 2.64
CA TYR A 124 -2.82 -29.07 1.67
C TYR A 124 -3.60 -29.27 0.36
N LYS A 125 -4.94 -29.19 0.38
CA LYS A 125 -5.79 -29.43 -0.79
C LYS A 125 -5.91 -28.23 -1.74
N ASP A 126 -5.79 -27.01 -1.21
CA ASP A 126 -5.73 -25.78 -2.01
C ASP A 126 -4.34 -25.13 -1.87
N PRO A 127 -3.35 -25.58 -2.68
CA PRO A 127 -2.01 -24.99 -2.69
C PRO A 127 -1.97 -23.56 -3.25
#